data_AF-A0A2N6JCQ5-F1
#
_entry.id   AF-A0A2N6JCQ5-F1
#
_cell.length_a   1.000
_cell.length_b   1.000
_cell.length_c   1.000
_cell.angle_alpha   90.00
_cell.angle_beta   90.00
_cell.angle_gamma   90.00
#
_symmetry.space_group_name_H-M   'P 1'
#
loop_
_entity.id
_entity.type
_entity.pdbx_description
1 polymer ?
#
loop_
_entity_poly.entity_id
_entity_poly.type
_entity_poly.pdbx_seq_one_letter_code
_entity_poly.pdbx_strand_id
1 'polypeptide(L)'
;MKTAKTISSEVCTTQEAAHILGISVSSVQQLVEAGIIEAWKTKGGHRRIPLAAVHAYKATPGSSGDAAEHGRNAPAPRPGNGRTAVLVIEDNRLQRELYASALGSWGLPLDLVYCDNGYKALLEIARSKPDVVLADIVMEGMDGYEVVKTILNDPQLRDVSIAIVSSLDQDEMAQRGGIPAGVVFFPKPVNFDELRGYMRACCARRERESR
;
A
#
# COMPACT_ATOMS: atom_id res chain seq x y z
N MET A 1 34.21 42.40 13.73
CA MET A 1 33.01 43.10 14.26
C MET A 1 31.83 42.64 13.41
N LYS A 2 30.92 41.84 14.00
CA LYS A 2 29.48 42.14 14.25
C LYS A 2 28.68 42.38 12.95
N THR A 3 27.59 41.70 12.61
CA THR A 3 26.64 40.92 13.44
C THR A 3 25.64 40.17 12.53
N ALA A 4 25.19 39.04 13.06
CA ALA A 4 24.05 38.23 12.69
C ALA A 4 22.79 38.99 12.20
N LYS A 5 22.10 38.36 11.23
CA LYS A 5 20.66 38.53 10.98
C LYS A 5 20.08 37.14 10.65
N THR A 6 19.99 36.28 11.66
CA THR A 6 18.74 35.81 12.28
C THR A 6 17.80 35.09 11.31
N ILE A 7 18.17 33.83 11.07
CA ILE A 7 17.32 32.62 11.09
C ILE A 7 15.85 32.90 11.45
N SER A 8 14.97 32.85 10.47
CA SER A 8 13.52 32.80 10.70
C SER A 8 12.80 32.17 9.51
N SER A 9 13.05 30.87 9.27
CA SER A 9 12.22 30.01 8.40
C SER A 9 12.63 28.52 8.49
N GLU A 10 12.86 27.98 9.69
CA GLU A 10 13.48 26.65 9.84
C GLU A 10 12.49 25.49 10.04
N VAL A 11 11.18 25.76 10.14
CA VAL A 11 10.17 24.72 10.41
C VAL A 11 8.91 24.90 9.56
N CYS A 12 8.31 23.79 9.14
CA CYS A 12 7.06 23.73 8.41
C CYS A 12 6.03 22.86 9.13
N THR A 13 4.77 22.99 8.72
CA THR A 13 3.67 22.13 9.14
C THR A 13 3.69 20.80 8.39
N THR A 14 2.90 19.84 8.88
CA THR A 14 2.67 18.57 8.18
C THR A 14 2.08 18.77 6.78
N GLN A 15 1.20 19.76 6.59
CA GLN A 15 0.61 20.07 5.27
C GLN A 15 1.64 20.66 4.31
N GLU A 16 2.50 21.55 4.79
CA GLU A 16 3.59 22.13 3.97
C GLU A 16 4.65 21.09 3.63
N ALA A 17 5.02 20.22 4.58
CA ALA A 17 5.92 19.10 4.32
C ALA A 17 5.34 18.14 3.27
N ALA A 18 4.03 17.88 3.32
CA ALA A 18 3.33 17.06 2.34
C ALA A 18 3.42 17.67 0.93
N HIS A 19 3.24 18.99 0.83
CA HIS A 19 3.41 19.72 -0.42
C HIS A 19 4.86 19.68 -0.95
N ILE A 20 5.86 19.84 -0.07
CA ILE A 20 7.28 19.83 -0.45
C ILE A 20 7.74 18.45 -0.94
N LEU A 21 7.22 17.39 -0.31
CA LEU A 21 7.54 15.99 -0.61
C LEU A 21 6.65 15.39 -1.73
N GLY A 22 5.53 16.02 -2.06
CA GLY A 22 4.58 15.50 -3.05
C GLY A 22 3.80 14.27 -2.58
N ILE A 23 3.58 14.13 -1.26
CA ILE A 23 2.85 13.00 -0.65
C ILE A 23 1.67 13.51 0.20
N SER A 24 0.81 12.62 0.68
CA SER A 24 -0.35 13.02 1.50
C SER A 24 0.08 13.48 2.90
N VAL A 25 -0.79 14.27 3.54
CA VAL A 25 -0.58 14.75 4.92
C VAL A 25 -0.47 13.57 5.90
N SER A 26 -1.26 12.51 5.70
CA SER A 26 -1.20 11.29 6.53
C SER A 26 0.12 10.55 6.35
N SER A 27 0.65 10.46 5.13
CA SER A 27 1.98 9.88 4.89
C SER A 27 3.09 10.65 5.60
N VAL A 28 3.02 11.99 5.62
CA VAL A 28 3.97 12.79 6.42
C VAL A 28 3.83 12.53 7.91
N GLN A 29 2.60 12.39 8.43
CA GLN A 29 2.38 12.08 9.84
C GLN A 29 3.01 10.73 10.23
N GLN A 30 2.88 9.74 9.35
CA GLN A 30 3.46 8.41 9.52
C GLN A 30 5.00 8.45 9.48
N LEU A 31 5.60 9.18 8.54
CA LEU A 31 7.07 9.37 8.50
C LEU A 31 7.61 9.98 9.79
N VAL A 32 6.83 10.90 10.37
CA VAL A 32 7.16 11.52 11.66
C VAL A 32 6.99 10.55 12.82
N GLU A 33 5.90 9.77 12.85
CA GLU A 33 5.64 8.78 13.91
C GLU A 33 6.64 7.63 13.91
N ALA A 34 7.09 7.22 12.73
CA ALA A 34 8.16 6.24 12.56
C ALA A 34 9.56 6.79 12.91
N GLY A 35 9.68 8.08 13.24
CA GLY A 35 10.96 8.73 13.55
C GLY A 35 11.88 8.93 12.35
N ILE A 36 11.37 8.74 11.13
CA ILE A 36 12.14 8.89 9.88
C ILE A 36 12.34 10.37 9.54
N ILE A 37 11.30 11.18 9.77
CA ILE A 37 11.38 12.64 9.69
C ILE A 37 11.21 13.17 11.11
N GLU A 38 12.23 13.85 11.62
CA GLU A 38 12.14 14.48 12.94
C GLU A 38 11.03 15.53 12.97
N ALA A 39 10.20 15.48 14.01
CA ALA A 39 9.24 16.53 14.30
C ALA A 39 8.92 16.58 15.80
N TRP A 40 8.43 17.73 16.26
CA TRP A 40 7.92 17.87 17.62
C TRP A 40 6.53 18.50 17.63
N LYS A 41 5.80 18.27 18.72
CA LYS A 41 4.54 18.96 19.00
C LYS A 41 4.83 20.23 19.81
N THR A 42 4.19 21.34 19.42
CA THR A 42 4.19 22.57 20.22
C THR A 42 3.22 22.45 21.39
N LYS A 43 3.27 23.37 22.36
CA LYS A 43 2.31 23.43 23.48
C LYS A 43 0.84 23.51 23.03
N GLY A 44 0.58 23.97 21.79
CA GLY A 44 -0.75 24.01 21.17
C GLY A 44 -1.14 22.78 20.34
N GLY A 45 -0.43 21.65 20.46
CA GLY A 45 -0.78 20.38 19.81
C GLY A 45 -0.39 20.25 18.34
N HIS A 46 -0.06 21.35 17.65
CA HIS A 46 0.39 21.32 16.26
C HIS A 46 1.82 20.79 16.12
N ARG A 47 2.06 19.95 15.10
CA ARG A 47 3.40 19.44 14.74
C ARG A 47 4.23 20.49 13.99
N ARG A 48 5.53 20.51 14.26
CA ARG A 48 6.54 21.31 13.56
C ARG A 48 7.65 20.38 13.09
N ILE A 49 7.96 20.46 11.80
CA ILE A 49 8.92 19.62 11.11
C ILE A 49 10.03 20.53 10.60
N PRO A 50 11.31 20.30 10.89
CA PRO A 50 12.41 21.08 10.31
C PRO A 50 12.42 20.99 8.79
N LEU A 51 12.52 22.12 8.08
CA LEU A 51 12.68 22.08 6.62
C LEU A 51 13.92 21.29 6.20
N ALA A 52 14.99 21.35 7.01
CA ALA A 52 16.20 20.57 6.78
C ALA A 52 15.93 19.05 6.81
N ALA A 53 15.07 18.57 7.71
CA ALA A 53 14.69 17.16 7.78
C ALA A 53 13.84 16.74 6.56
N VAL A 54 12.92 17.60 6.13
CA VAL A 54 12.11 17.38 4.91
C VAL A 54 13.00 17.35 3.67
N HIS A 55 13.93 18.28 3.53
CA HIS A 55 14.85 18.34 2.40
C HIS A 55 15.89 17.21 2.43
N ALA A 56 16.38 16.80 3.60
CA ALA A 56 17.26 15.64 3.74
C ALA A 56 16.54 14.36 3.31
N TYR A 57 15.29 14.16 3.73
CA TYR A 57 14.45 13.06 3.24
C TYR A 57 14.25 13.14 1.72
N LYS A 58 14.09 14.35 1.17
CA LYS A 58 14.03 14.60 -0.28
C LYS A 58 15.40 14.54 -1.00
N ALA A 59 16.51 14.32 -0.30
CA ALA A 59 17.85 14.27 -0.91
C ALA A 59 18.49 12.90 -0.79
N THR A 60 17.98 12.01 0.07
CA THR A 60 18.45 10.62 0.14
C THR A 60 18.08 9.89 -1.17
N PRO A 61 19.06 9.28 -1.87
CA PRO A 61 18.80 8.45 -3.04
C PRO A 61 17.96 7.24 -2.60
N GLY A 62 16.72 7.17 -3.07
CA GLY A 62 15.73 6.16 -2.66
C GLY A 62 14.55 6.69 -1.83
N SER A 63 14.58 7.93 -1.33
CA SER A 63 13.39 8.60 -0.75
C SER A 63 12.99 9.90 -1.48
N SER A 64 13.68 10.16 -2.60
CA SER A 64 13.40 11.24 -3.54
C SER A 64 13.52 10.77 -4.99
N GLY A 65 12.88 9.62 -5.26
CA GLY A 65 12.84 9.01 -6.58
C GLY A 65 11.45 8.88 -7.20
N ASP A 66 10.37 8.90 -6.43
CA ASP A 66 9.11 8.37 -7.00
C ASP A 66 8.03 9.42 -7.26
N ALA A 67 7.89 10.51 -6.49
CA ALA A 67 6.71 11.38 -6.64
C ALA A 67 6.69 12.29 -7.89
N ALA A 68 7.83 12.53 -8.57
CA ALA A 68 7.91 13.44 -9.73
C ALA A 68 7.95 12.74 -11.11
N GLU A 69 8.04 11.40 -11.16
CA GLU A 69 7.93 10.61 -12.40
C GLU A 69 6.55 9.98 -12.65
N HIS A 70 5.58 10.19 -11.75
CA HIS A 70 4.19 9.71 -11.88
C HIS A 70 3.40 10.30 -13.07
N GLY A 71 4.06 11.05 -13.97
CA GLY A 71 3.47 11.56 -15.21
C GLY A 71 3.94 10.88 -16.49
N ARG A 72 5.01 10.07 -16.51
CA ARG A 72 5.58 9.55 -17.79
C ARG A 72 6.19 8.15 -17.79
N ASN A 73 6.20 7.41 -16.70
CA ASN A 73 6.47 5.98 -16.76
C ASN A 73 5.22 5.21 -16.36
N ALA A 74 4.43 4.84 -17.36
CA ALA A 74 3.53 3.71 -17.20
C ALA A 74 4.36 2.54 -16.66
N PRO A 75 3.93 1.84 -15.60
CA PRO A 75 4.62 0.65 -15.11
C PRO A 75 4.87 -0.27 -16.29
N ALA A 76 6.12 -0.66 -16.48
CA ALA A 76 6.49 -1.51 -17.59
C ALA A 76 5.61 -2.78 -17.55
N PRO A 77 4.87 -3.11 -18.63
CA PRO A 77 4.12 -4.35 -18.67
C PRO A 77 5.08 -5.49 -18.40
N ARG A 78 4.77 -6.33 -17.41
CA ARG A 78 5.57 -7.52 -17.13
C ARG A 78 5.59 -8.37 -18.40
N PRO A 79 6.76 -8.82 -18.89
CA PRO A 79 6.83 -9.69 -20.05
C PRO A 79 5.94 -10.92 -19.81
N GLY A 80 5.10 -11.23 -20.80
CA GLY A 80 4.05 -12.25 -20.73
C GLY A 80 4.61 -13.66 -20.59
N ASN A 81 4.93 -14.07 -19.37
CA ASN A 81 5.31 -15.44 -19.02
C ASN A 81 4.08 -16.29 -18.62
N GLY A 82 2.86 -15.75 -18.74
CA GLY A 82 1.60 -16.39 -18.35
C GLY A 82 1.41 -16.55 -16.83
N ARG A 83 2.31 -15.99 -16.01
CA ARG A 83 2.23 -16.08 -14.55
C ARG A 83 1.37 -14.95 -14.00
N THR A 84 0.65 -15.24 -12.93
CA THR A 84 -0.25 -14.31 -12.24
C THR A 84 0.46 -13.70 -11.05
N ALA A 85 0.67 -12.40 -11.11
CA ALA A 85 1.23 -11.62 -10.02
C ALA A 85 0.21 -11.46 -8.89
N VAL A 86 0.52 -11.99 -7.71
CA VAL A 86 -0.34 -11.89 -6.53
C VAL A 86 0.38 -11.10 -5.45
N LEU A 87 -0.25 -10.03 -4.98
CA LEU A 87 0.16 -9.29 -3.80
C LEU A 87 -0.70 -9.71 -2.61
N VAL A 88 -0.07 -10.24 -1.56
CA VAL A 88 -0.72 -10.59 -0.30
C VAL A 88 -0.37 -9.55 0.76
N ILE A 89 -1.38 -9.01 1.42
CA ILE A 89 -1.23 -7.98 2.47
C ILE A 89 -1.74 -8.59 3.78
N GLU A 90 -0.83 -8.85 4.70
CA GLU A 90 -1.11 -9.49 5.99
C GLU A 90 -0.01 -9.11 6.98
N ASP A 91 -0.36 -8.42 8.07
CA ASP A 91 0.57 -7.92 9.08
C ASP A 91 1.07 -9.05 9.98
N ASN A 92 0.22 -10.04 10.27
CA ASN A 92 0.59 -11.19 11.08
C ASN A 92 1.56 -12.12 10.34
N ARG A 93 2.78 -12.23 10.87
CA ARG A 93 3.83 -13.07 10.29
C ARG A 93 3.43 -14.54 10.12
N LEU A 94 2.75 -15.13 11.11
CA LEU A 94 2.36 -16.55 11.06
C LEU A 94 1.31 -16.80 9.98
N GLN A 95 0.33 -15.91 9.85
CA GLN A 95 -0.68 -15.99 8.79
C GLN A 95 -0.04 -15.81 7.41
N ARG A 96 0.91 -14.88 7.27
CA ARG A 96 1.68 -14.68 6.04
C ARG A 96 2.49 -15.93 5.66
N GLU A 97 3.14 -16.58 6.62
CA GLU A 97 3.86 -17.85 6.41
C GLU A 97 2.90 -18.98 5.99
N LEU A 98 1.70 -19.04 6.59
CA LEU A 98 0.65 -19.98 6.20
C LEU A 98 0.19 -19.76 4.75
N TYR A 99 -0.09 -18.52 4.35
CA TYR A 99 -0.41 -18.20 2.96
C TYR A 99 0.73 -18.57 2.01
N ALA A 100 1.99 -18.28 2.38
CA ALA A 100 3.14 -18.65 1.58
C ALA A 100 3.24 -20.17 1.34
N SER A 101 3.06 -20.96 2.40
CA SER A 101 3.03 -22.42 2.28
C SER A 101 1.87 -22.90 1.42
N ALA A 102 0.65 -22.41 1.65
CA ALA A 102 -0.53 -22.86 0.95
C ALA A 102 -0.49 -22.48 -0.54
N LEU A 103 -0.33 -21.19 -0.85
CA LEU A 103 -0.30 -20.67 -2.22
C LEU A 103 0.84 -21.30 -3.03
N GLY A 104 2.01 -21.46 -2.42
CA GLY A 104 3.18 -22.08 -3.06
C GLY A 104 2.99 -23.56 -3.40
N SER A 105 2.19 -24.29 -2.62
CA SER A 105 1.96 -25.74 -2.83
C SER A 105 0.92 -26.07 -3.91
N TRP A 106 0.17 -25.08 -4.42
CA TRP A 106 -0.99 -25.35 -5.27
C TRP A 106 -0.67 -25.70 -6.73
N GLY A 107 0.60 -25.55 -7.14
CA GLY A 107 1.04 -25.79 -8.52
C GLY A 107 0.46 -24.80 -9.53
N LEU A 108 -0.08 -23.66 -9.06
CA LEU A 108 -0.56 -22.58 -9.91
C LEU A 108 0.62 -21.69 -10.35
N PRO A 109 0.55 -21.05 -11.53
CA PRO A 109 1.62 -20.18 -12.02
C PRO A 109 1.60 -18.80 -11.32
N LEU A 110 1.75 -18.78 -9.99
CA LEU A 110 1.66 -17.56 -9.18
C LEU A 110 3.04 -16.95 -8.92
N ASP A 111 3.16 -15.64 -9.11
CA ASP A 111 4.29 -14.82 -8.63
C ASP A 111 3.86 -14.07 -7.38
N LEU A 112 4.28 -14.57 -6.23
CA LEU A 112 3.80 -14.12 -4.92
C LEU A 112 4.71 -13.02 -4.35
N VAL A 113 4.11 -11.89 -3.99
CA VAL A 113 4.73 -10.80 -3.24
C VAL A 113 3.94 -10.59 -1.96
N TYR A 114 4.63 -10.36 -0.85
CA TYR A 114 3.99 -10.17 0.45
C TYR A 114 4.35 -8.82 1.05
N CYS A 115 3.34 -8.16 1.60
CA CYS A 115 3.48 -6.93 2.36
C CYS A 115 2.89 -7.12 3.75
N ASP A 116 3.56 -6.53 4.75
CA ASP A 116 3.14 -6.56 6.15
C ASP A 116 2.32 -5.33 6.56
N ASN A 117 2.08 -4.41 5.63
CA ASN A 117 1.26 -3.23 5.84
C ASN A 117 0.80 -2.63 4.51
N GLY A 118 -0.22 -1.76 4.58
CA GLY A 118 -0.80 -1.12 3.39
C GLY A 118 0.14 -0.15 2.65
N TYR A 119 1.10 0.48 3.32
CA TYR A 119 2.02 1.43 2.68
C TYR A 119 2.98 0.70 1.72
N LYS A 120 3.62 -0.37 2.20
CA LYS A 120 4.45 -1.22 1.35
C LYS A 120 3.61 -1.80 0.21
N ALA A 121 2.36 -2.18 0.48
CA ALA A 121 1.46 -2.69 -0.55
C ALA A 121 1.19 -1.65 -1.65
N LEU A 122 0.90 -0.40 -1.29
CA LEU A 122 0.67 0.67 -2.27
C LEU A 122 1.92 0.98 -3.11
N LEU A 123 3.11 0.97 -2.50
CA LEU A 123 4.36 1.09 -3.24
C LEU A 123 4.54 -0.07 -4.24
N GLU A 124 4.24 -1.29 -3.82
CA GLU A 124 4.34 -2.47 -4.69
C GLU A 124 3.31 -2.47 -5.82
N ILE A 125 2.10 -1.98 -5.56
CA ILE A 125 1.04 -1.81 -6.56
C ILE A 125 1.50 -0.80 -7.62
N ALA A 126 2.01 0.36 -7.19
CA ALA A 126 2.52 1.39 -8.09
C ALA A 126 3.70 0.89 -8.94
N ARG A 127 4.62 0.14 -8.32
CA ARG A 127 5.83 -0.38 -8.98
C ARG A 127 5.52 -1.48 -10.00
N SER A 128 4.63 -2.40 -9.64
CA SER A 128 4.61 -3.72 -10.27
C SER A 128 3.25 -4.17 -10.82
N LYS A 129 2.18 -3.40 -10.56
CA LYS A 129 0.78 -3.67 -10.99
C LYS A 129 0.41 -5.15 -10.88
N PRO A 130 0.08 -5.65 -9.67
CA PRO A 130 -0.29 -7.05 -9.49
C PRO A 130 -1.59 -7.38 -10.25
N ASP A 131 -1.75 -8.63 -10.66
CA ASP A 131 -2.98 -9.12 -11.28
C ASP A 131 -4.06 -9.40 -10.21
N VAL A 132 -3.61 -9.76 -9.00
CA VAL A 132 -4.47 -10.09 -7.86
C VAL A 132 -3.93 -9.42 -6.59
N VAL A 133 -4.82 -8.84 -5.80
CA VAL A 133 -4.54 -8.37 -4.43
C VAL A 133 -5.39 -9.18 -3.46
N LEU A 134 -4.74 -9.86 -2.51
CA LEU A 134 -5.37 -10.51 -1.37
C LEU A 134 -5.03 -9.72 -0.11
N ALA A 135 -6.00 -9.00 0.45
CA ALA A 135 -5.75 -8.08 1.55
C ALA A 135 -6.50 -8.48 2.82
N ASP A 136 -5.79 -8.65 3.93
CA ASP A 136 -6.42 -8.51 5.23
C ASP A 136 -6.81 -7.06 5.46
N ILE A 137 -8.05 -6.82 5.85
CA ILE A 137 -8.56 -5.47 6.15
C ILE A 137 -8.51 -5.14 7.64
N VAL A 138 -8.30 -6.15 8.50
CA VAL A 138 -8.12 -5.95 9.95
C VAL A 138 -6.63 -6.04 10.26
N MET A 139 -5.92 -4.94 10.05
CA MET A 139 -4.50 -4.80 10.39
C MET A 139 -4.30 -3.71 11.45
N GLU A 140 -3.27 -3.82 12.29
CA GLU A 140 -2.90 -2.75 13.20
C GLU A 140 -2.27 -1.55 12.44
N GLY A 141 -2.77 -0.34 12.69
CA GLY A 141 -2.14 0.92 12.25
C GLY A 141 -2.52 1.46 10.86
N MET A 142 -2.85 0.61 9.89
CA MET A 142 -3.32 1.05 8.56
C MET A 142 -4.48 0.17 8.07
N ASP A 143 -5.57 0.80 7.66
CA ASP A 143 -6.77 0.09 7.24
C ASP A 143 -6.55 -0.53 5.84
N GLY A 144 -6.50 -1.85 5.73
CA GLY A 144 -6.42 -2.54 4.44
C GLY A 144 -7.59 -2.18 3.52
N TYR A 145 -8.68 -1.67 4.09
CA TYR A 145 -9.80 -1.08 3.37
C TYR A 145 -9.40 0.17 2.55
N GLU A 146 -8.47 1.00 3.03
CA GLU A 146 -7.98 2.17 2.28
C GLU A 146 -7.11 1.76 1.08
N VAL A 147 -6.37 0.66 1.19
CA VAL A 147 -5.64 0.09 0.04
C VAL A 147 -6.63 -0.34 -1.04
N VAL A 148 -7.69 -1.07 -0.65
CA VAL A 148 -8.75 -1.52 -1.56
C VAL A 148 -9.42 -0.33 -2.24
N LYS A 149 -9.81 0.71 -1.48
CA LYS A 149 -10.38 1.94 -2.05
C LYS A 149 -9.43 2.62 -3.03
N THR A 150 -8.14 2.68 -2.71
CA THR A 150 -7.14 3.30 -3.58
C THR A 150 -7.06 2.57 -4.92
N ILE A 151 -7.03 1.23 -4.89
CA ILE A 151 -7.02 0.41 -6.11
C ILE A 151 -8.30 0.65 -6.92
N LEU A 152 -9.48 0.62 -6.29
CA LEU A 152 -10.77 0.77 -6.97
C LEU A 152 -10.95 2.17 -7.61
N ASN A 153 -10.36 3.20 -7.01
CA ASN A 153 -10.46 4.57 -7.52
C ASN A 153 -9.43 4.89 -8.61
N ASP A 154 -8.45 4.01 -8.87
CA ASP A 154 -7.44 4.22 -9.91
C ASP A 154 -7.88 3.55 -11.23
N PRO A 155 -8.13 4.33 -12.31
CA PRO A 155 -8.48 3.77 -13.61
C PRO A 155 -7.43 2.81 -14.19
N GLN A 156 -6.16 2.95 -13.80
CA GLN A 156 -5.08 2.09 -14.28
C GLN A 156 -5.04 0.73 -13.58
N LEU A 157 -5.82 0.55 -12.51
CA LEU A 157 -5.87 -0.68 -11.71
C LEU A 157 -7.22 -1.39 -11.81
N ARG A 158 -8.07 -1.01 -12.77
CA ARG A 158 -9.42 -1.59 -12.96
C ARG A 158 -9.42 -3.09 -13.24
N ASP A 159 -8.34 -3.60 -13.81
CA ASP A 159 -8.20 -5.02 -14.15
C ASP A 159 -7.58 -5.85 -13.01
N VAL A 160 -7.23 -5.23 -11.88
CA VAL A 160 -6.73 -5.94 -10.70
C VAL A 160 -7.89 -6.67 -10.03
N SER A 161 -7.77 -7.99 -9.88
CA SER A 161 -8.73 -8.76 -9.08
C SER A 161 -8.45 -8.53 -7.60
N ILE A 162 -9.47 -8.15 -6.83
CA ILE A 162 -9.32 -7.86 -5.40
C ILE A 162 -10.11 -8.89 -4.59
N ALA A 163 -9.44 -9.48 -3.61
CA ALA A 163 -10.05 -10.29 -2.57
C ALA A 163 -9.67 -9.72 -1.20
N ILE A 164 -10.65 -9.56 -0.34
CA ILE A 164 -10.44 -9.18 1.06
C ILE A 164 -10.62 -10.40 1.95
N VAL A 165 -9.80 -10.46 2.99
CA VAL A 165 -9.88 -11.42 4.07
C VAL A 165 -10.20 -10.67 5.35
N SER A 166 -11.17 -11.13 6.15
CA SER A 166 -11.52 -10.44 7.38
C SER A 166 -12.14 -11.34 8.43
N SER A 167 -11.93 -11.00 9.70
CA SER A 167 -12.67 -11.55 10.83
C SER A 167 -13.89 -10.71 11.23
N LEU A 168 -14.14 -9.57 10.56
CA LEU A 168 -15.29 -8.71 10.86
C LEU A 168 -16.60 -9.42 10.55
N ASP A 169 -17.59 -9.19 11.40
CA ASP A 169 -18.96 -9.63 11.12
C ASP A 169 -19.65 -8.71 10.08
N GLN A 170 -20.89 -9.05 9.73
CA GLN A 170 -21.64 -8.29 8.71
C GLN A 170 -21.93 -6.85 9.14
N ASP A 171 -22.19 -6.60 10.42
CA ASP A 171 -22.55 -5.29 10.94
C ASP A 171 -21.30 -4.39 11.00
N GLU A 172 -20.17 -4.93 11.46
CA GLU A 172 -18.88 -4.27 11.46
C GLU A 172 -18.39 -3.96 10.04
N MET A 173 -18.56 -4.90 9.11
CA MET A 173 -18.26 -4.69 7.69
C MET A 173 -19.16 -3.59 7.09
N ALA A 174 -20.46 -3.61 7.39
CA ALA A 174 -21.40 -2.58 6.92
C ALA A 174 -21.05 -1.19 7.44
N GLN A 175 -20.66 -1.07 8.71
CA GLN A 175 -20.21 0.19 9.31
C GLN A 175 -18.96 0.78 8.62
N ARG A 176 -18.12 -0.08 8.02
CA ARG A 176 -16.94 0.33 7.25
C ARG A 176 -17.23 0.68 5.79
N GLY A 177 -18.48 0.58 5.35
CA GLY A 177 -18.90 0.83 3.97
C GLY A 177 -19.24 -0.42 3.17
N GLY A 178 -19.24 -1.60 3.81
CA GLY A 178 -19.57 -2.87 3.18
C GLY A 178 -18.45 -3.41 2.30
N ILE A 179 -18.76 -4.49 1.57
CA ILE A 179 -17.86 -5.06 0.57
C ILE A 179 -18.04 -4.27 -0.73
N PRO A 180 -17.00 -3.60 -1.25
CA PRO A 180 -17.12 -2.84 -2.49
C PRO A 180 -17.52 -3.75 -3.67
N ALA A 181 -18.24 -3.19 -4.64
CA ALA A 181 -18.64 -3.94 -5.83
C ALA A 181 -17.41 -4.49 -6.59
N GLY A 182 -17.46 -5.75 -6.98
CA GLY A 182 -16.36 -6.43 -7.69
C GLY A 182 -15.25 -6.98 -6.79
N VAL A 183 -15.33 -6.78 -5.47
CA VAL A 183 -14.40 -7.35 -4.50
C VAL A 183 -14.94 -8.68 -3.97
N VAL A 184 -14.09 -9.71 -3.96
CA VAL A 184 -14.42 -11.00 -3.35
C VAL A 184 -14.11 -10.96 -1.86
N PHE A 185 -14.95 -11.56 -1.02
CA PHE A 185 -14.77 -11.60 0.42
C PHE A 185 -14.54 -13.03 0.92
N PHE A 186 -13.51 -13.21 1.75
CA PHE A 186 -13.23 -14.45 2.47
C PHE A 186 -13.29 -14.20 3.99
N PRO A 187 -14.26 -14.80 4.71
CA PRO A 187 -14.26 -14.73 6.16
C PRO A 187 -13.10 -15.52 6.76
N LYS A 188 -12.57 -15.06 7.89
CA LYS A 188 -11.65 -15.87 8.72
C LYS A 188 -12.47 -16.81 9.62
N PRO A 189 -12.11 -18.10 9.77
CA PRO A 189 -10.95 -18.75 9.16
C PRO A 189 -11.12 -18.99 7.65
N VAL A 190 -10.07 -18.73 6.88
CA VAL A 190 -10.12 -18.81 5.41
C VAL A 190 -10.28 -20.24 4.95
N ASN A 191 -11.27 -20.48 4.08
CA ASN A 191 -11.39 -21.72 3.34
C ASN A 191 -10.38 -21.73 2.17
N PHE A 192 -9.28 -22.49 2.34
CA PHE A 192 -8.21 -22.55 1.34
C PHE A 192 -8.63 -23.23 0.02
N ASP A 193 -9.66 -24.07 0.01
CA ASP A 193 -10.17 -24.66 -1.23
C ASP A 193 -10.91 -23.62 -2.09
N GLU A 194 -11.70 -22.76 -1.45
CA GLU A 194 -12.36 -21.63 -2.11
C GLU A 194 -11.34 -20.61 -2.60
N LEU A 195 -10.36 -20.26 -1.77
CA LEU A 195 -9.27 -19.35 -2.15
C LEU A 195 -8.46 -19.93 -3.33
N ARG A 196 -8.20 -21.24 -3.35
CA ARG A 196 -7.55 -21.92 -4.48
C ARG A 196 -8.40 -21.83 -5.74
N GLY A 197 -9.71 -22.02 -5.62
CA GLY A 197 -10.66 -21.86 -6.72
C GLY A 197 -10.60 -20.46 -7.32
N TYR A 198 -10.59 -19.43 -6.47
CA TYR A 198 -10.44 -18.03 -6.87
C TYR A 198 -9.11 -17.77 -7.58
N MET A 199 -7.97 -18.16 -6.99
CA MET A 199 -6.66 -17.96 -7.60
C MET A 199 -6.53 -18.65 -8.96
N ARG A 200 -7.10 -19.85 -9.11
CA ARG A 200 -7.16 -20.57 -10.39
C ARG A 200 -7.96 -19.80 -11.44
N ALA A 201 -9.08 -19.18 -11.06
CA ALA A 201 -9.87 -18.37 -11.96
C ALA A 201 -9.10 -17.11 -12.42
N CYS A 202 -8.37 -16.46 -11.50
CA CYS A 202 -7.48 -15.34 -11.84
C CYS A 202 -6.37 -15.75 -12.80
N CYS A 203 -5.75 -16.93 -12.62
CA CYS A 203 -4.75 -17.46 -13.54
C CYS A 203 -5.32 -17.62 -14.95
N ALA A 204 -6.49 -18.26 -15.07
CA ALA A 204 -7.15 -18.47 -16.35
C ALA A 204 -7.54 -17.15 -17.04
N ARG A 205 -7.89 -16.10 -16.27
CA ARG A 205 -8.13 -14.76 -16.81
C ARG A 205 -6.85 -14.15 -17.37
N ARG A 206 -5.76 -14.17 -16.60
CA ARG A 206 -4.46 -13.62 -17.01
C ARG A 206 -3.89 -14.30 -18.26
N GLU A 207 -4.07 -15.62 -18.37
CA GLU A 207 -3.67 -16.38 -19.56
C GLU A 207 -4.42 -15.95 -20.82
N ARG A 208 -5.71 -15.57 -20.71
CA ARG A 208 -6.50 -15.09 -21.87
C ARG A 208 -6.09 -13.69 -22.30
N GLU A 209 -5.75 -12.82 -21.34
CA GLU A 209 -5.30 -11.46 -21.59
C GLU A 209 -3.86 -11.40 -22.13
N SER A 210 -3.08 -12.47 -21.97
CA SER A 210 -1.70 -12.57 -22.44
C SER A 210 -1.56 -13.22 -23.83
N ARG A 211 -2.67 -13.64 -24.45
CA ARG A 211 -2.73 -14.23 -25.80
C ARG A 211 -3.16 -13.19 -26.83
#